data_AF-A0A662DQB7-F1
#
_entry.id   AF-A0A662DQB7-F1
#
_cell.length_a   1.000
_cell.length_b   1.000
_cell.length_c   1.000
_cell.angle_alpha   90.00
_cell.angle_beta   90.00
_cell.angle_gamma   90.00
#
_symmetry.space_group_name_H-M   'P 1'
#
loop_
_entity.id
_entity.type
_entity.pdbx_description
1 polymer ?
#
loop_
_entity_poly.entity_id
_entity_poly.type
_entity_poly.pdbx_seq_one_letter_code
_entity_poly.pdbx_strand_id
1 'polypeptide(L)'
;MFPKNGQAVACLSITFFVYTAEFLSFFQNNKEARYLVTPGSLLTSFARVGIEANRKPVGPETVVGADATPGPAVKGSERPVLFVFVLGESQRSRSLSINDYPRLTTPRLAERNVISFKNVLSSGTSTAEALPRIFSKFSRKGFDKNNGMVFENLLNVVSHAGFRVVWRDNNSGCKGLCDGFETERLNRSDDPNFCHDGNCYDEILLNGLDEIVAADVDTFLVLHLKGSHGPAYFRRYPPAFDVFRPACSNPDLSACTNEEIRNDRESAGTRLFPSCFG
;
A
#
# COMPACT_ATOMS: atom_id res chain seq x y z
N MET A 1 -4.30 -4.23 67.93
CA MET A 1 -5.06 -3.06 67.42
C MET A 1 -4.51 -2.72 66.04
N PHE A 2 -5.10 -3.27 64.98
CA PHE A 2 -4.68 -3.04 63.59
C PHE A 2 -5.66 -2.06 62.92
N PRO A 3 -5.24 -0.84 62.56
CA PRO A 3 -5.86 -0.09 61.50
C PRO A 3 -4.82 0.07 60.38
N LYS A 4 -4.50 -1.01 59.64
CA LYS A 4 -3.50 -0.93 58.56
C LYS A 4 -4.04 -1.21 57.15
N ASN A 5 -5.19 -1.87 57.03
CA ASN A 5 -5.75 -2.19 55.70
C ASN A 5 -6.57 -1.03 55.11
N GLY A 6 -7.31 -0.29 55.94
CA GLY A 6 -8.11 0.85 55.47
C GLY A 6 -7.27 2.04 54.98
N GLN A 7 -6.12 2.30 55.62
CA GLN A 7 -5.24 3.41 55.23
C GLN A 7 -4.46 3.12 53.94
N ALA A 8 -4.05 1.86 53.71
CA ALA A 8 -3.40 1.47 52.46
C ALA A 8 -4.37 1.50 51.28
N VAL A 9 -5.61 1.01 51.47
CA VAL A 9 -6.66 1.08 50.44
C VAL A 9 -7.07 2.52 50.16
N ALA A 10 -7.20 3.37 51.19
CA ALA A 10 -7.47 4.79 51.05
C ALA A 10 -6.33 5.53 50.32
N CYS A 11 -5.06 5.24 50.65
CA CYS A 11 -3.92 5.83 49.94
C CYS A 11 -3.87 5.39 48.47
N LEU A 12 -4.07 4.10 48.17
CA LEU A 12 -4.12 3.59 46.79
C LEU A 12 -5.27 4.23 45.99
N SER A 13 -6.44 4.39 46.59
CA SER A 13 -7.60 5.00 45.93
C SER A 13 -7.45 6.52 45.76
N ILE A 14 -6.87 7.24 46.72
CA ILE A 14 -6.54 8.67 46.60
C ILE A 14 -5.45 8.87 45.53
N THR A 15 -4.42 8.03 45.50
CA THR A 15 -3.35 8.11 44.48
C THR A 15 -3.92 7.85 43.09
N PHE A 16 -4.78 6.84 42.95
CA PHE A 16 -5.51 6.59 41.71
C PHE A 16 -6.36 7.80 41.29
N PHE A 17 -7.06 8.44 42.23
CA PHE A 17 -7.90 9.62 41.98
C PHE A 17 -7.11 10.87 41.56
N VAL A 18 -5.96 11.15 42.20
CA VAL A 18 -5.11 12.31 41.87
C VAL A 18 -4.57 12.21 40.45
N TYR A 19 -4.16 11.03 40.02
CA TYR A 19 -3.68 10.85 38.64
C TYR A 19 -4.82 10.73 37.62
N THR A 20 -6.09 10.56 38.01
CA THR A 20 -7.18 10.43 37.01
C THR A 20 -7.29 11.64 36.11
N ALA A 21 -7.15 12.86 36.63
CA ALA A 21 -7.26 14.08 35.82
C ALA A 21 -6.10 14.20 34.82
N GLU A 22 -4.87 13.87 35.25
CA GLU A 22 -3.68 13.88 34.40
C GLU A 22 -3.73 12.76 33.36
N PHE A 23 -4.13 11.54 33.75
CA PHE A 23 -4.35 10.43 32.83
C PHE A 23 -5.47 10.75 31.84
N LEU A 24 -6.59 11.32 32.28
CA LEU A 24 -7.69 11.73 31.41
C LEU A 24 -7.20 12.77 30.39
N SER A 25 -6.50 13.81 30.83
CA SER A 25 -5.91 14.82 29.95
C SER A 25 -4.92 14.19 28.96
N PHE A 26 -4.04 13.31 29.44
CA PHE A 26 -3.07 12.61 28.61
C PHE A 26 -3.74 11.76 27.53
N PHE A 27 -4.72 10.92 27.88
CA PHE A 27 -5.41 10.05 26.92
C PHE A 27 -6.39 10.81 26.00
N GLN A 28 -6.94 11.94 26.44
CA GLN A 28 -7.75 12.81 25.58
C GLN A 28 -6.88 13.48 24.49
N ASN A 29 -5.69 13.93 24.86
CA ASN A 29 -4.75 14.59 23.95
C ASN A 29 -3.93 13.58 23.13
N ASN A 30 -3.68 12.38 23.66
CA ASN A 30 -2.92 11.31 23.03
C ASN A 30 -3.80 10.08 22.84
N LYS A 31 -4.84 10.21 22.01
CA LYS A 31 -5.76 9.10 21.71
C LYS A 31 -5.04 7.85 21.19
N GLU A 32 -3.86 8.00 20.60
CA GLU A 32 -3.02 6.90 20.12
C GLU A 32 -2.38 6.08 21.23
N ALA A 33 -2.19 6.66 22.43
CA ALA A 33 -1.55 5.97 23.56
C ALA A 33 -2.33 4.71 23.97
N ARG A 34 -3.65 4.66 23.75
CA ARG A 34 -4.48 3.48 24.01
C ARG A 34 -4.07 2.24 23.19
N TYR A 35 -3.39 2.43 22.05
CA TYR A 35 -2.89 1.34 21.23
C TYR A 35 -1.51 0.83 21.68
N LEU A 36 -0.82 1.58 22.55
CA LEU A 36 0.50 1.22 23.09
C LEU A 36 0.42 0.48 24.43
N VAL A 37 -0.72 0.58 25.13
CA VAL A 37 -0.89 -0.01 26.47
C VAL A 37 -1.43 -1.44 26.38
N THR A 38 -0.57 -2.42 26.65
CA THR A 38 -0.94 -3.84 26.79
C THR A 38 -1.43 -4.14 28.22
N PRO A 39 -2.42 -5.04 28.40
CA PRO A 39 -3.10 -5.84 27.38
C PRO A 39 -4.33 -5.15 26.77
N GLY A 40 -4.68 -3.92 27.19
CA GLY A 40 -5.88 -3.22 26.75
C GLY A 40 -5.97 -3.01 25.24
N SER A 41 -4.85 -2.72 24.58
CA SER A 41 -4.78 -2.61 23.12
C SER A 41 -5.15 -3.91 22.39
N LEU A 42 -4.74 -5.06 22.93
CA LEU A 42 -5.08 -6.38 22.39
C LEU A 42 -6.58 -6.66 22.54
N LEU A 43 -7.11 -6.50 23.76
CA LEU A 43 -8.54 -6.76 24.04
C LEU A 43 -9.45 -5.89 23.18
N THR A 44 -9.16 -4.59 23.09
CA THR A 44 -9.95 -3.66 22.26
C THR A 44 -9.86 -3.98 20.77
N SER A 45 -8.68 -4.37 20.28
CA SER A 45 -8.50 -4.78 18.88
C SER A 45 -9.24 -6.08 18.57
N PHE A 46 -9.18 -7.09 19.44
CA PHE A 46 -9.94 -8.33 19.28
C PHE A 46 -11.45 -8.10 19.30
N ALA A 47 -11.95 -7.32 20.26
CA ALA A 47 -13.37 -6.98 20.33
C ALA A 47 -13.83 -6.25 19.07
N ARG A 48 -13.04 -5.29 18.58
CA ARG A 48 -13.34 -4.56 17.35
C ARG A 48 -13.37 -5.47 16.13
N VAL A 49 -12.35 -6.30 15.93
CA VAL A 49 -12.29 -7.26 14.81
C VAL A 49 -13.44 -8.26 14.90
N GLY A 50 -13.79 -8.74 16.10
CA GLY A 50 -14.93 -9.63 16.30
C GLY A 50 -16.27 -8.98 15.96
N ILE A 51 -16.46 -7.70 16.31
CA ILE A 51 -17.64 -6.93 15.90
C ILE A 51 -17.65 -6.72 14.39
N GLU A 52 -16.52 -6.34 13.79
CA GLU A 52 -16.39 -6.10 12.35
C GLU A 52 -16.58 -7.38 11.53
N ALA A 53 -16.05 -8.53 11.97
CA ALA A 53 -16.20 -9.82 11.29
C ALA A 53 -17.65 -10.30 11.23
N ASN A 54 -18.47 -9.91 12.21
CA ASN A 54 -19.90 -10.22 12.25
C ASN A 54 -20.77 -9.18 11.51
N ARG A 55 -20.20 -8.05 11.09
CA ARG A 55 -20.91 -7.08 10.25
C ARG A 55 -20.94 -7.59 8.83
N LYS A 56 -22.13 -7.95 8.35
CA LYS A 56 -22.35 -8.20 6.93
C LYS A 56 -22.34 -6.86 6.17
N PRO A 57 -21.76 -6.80 4.96
CA PRO A 57 -21.92 -5.64 4.08
C PRO A 57 -23.40 -5.33 3.92
N VAL A 58 -23.78 -4.06 4.00
CA VAL A 58 -25.18 -3.64 3.88
C VAL A 58 -25.55 -3.56 2.40
N GLY A 59 -26.32 -4.54 1.93
CA GLY A 59 -26.98 -4.52 0.62
C GLY A 59 -26.21 -5.18 -0.53
N PRO A 60 -26.85 -5.32 -1.71
CA PRO A 60 -26.19 -5.77 -2.93
C PRO A 60 -25.15 -4.74 -3.40
N GLU A 61 -24.20 -5.18 -4.22
CA GLU A 61 -23.23 -4.29 -4.85
C GLU A 61 -23.96 -3.18 -5.64
N THR A 62 -23.55 -1.94 -5.39
CA THR A 62 -24.07 -0.73 -6.03
C THR A 62 -23.24 -0.42 -7.25
N VAL A 63 -23.89 -0.50 -8.41
CA VAL A 63 -23.28 -0.21 -9.72
C VAL A 63 -22.85 1.27 -9.79
N VAL A 64 -21.66 1.51 -10.35
CA VAL A 64 -21.07 2.85 -10.51
C VAL A 64 -20.62 2.99 -11.96
N GLY A 65 -21.03 4.07 -12.64
CA GLY A 65 -20.57 4.37 -13.99
C GLY A 65 -21.00 3.34 -15.04
N ALA A 66 -22.22 2.79 -14.92
CA ALA A 66 -22.78 1.84 -15.90
C ALA A 66 -22.87 2.40 -17.32
N ASP A 67 -22.90 3.73 -17.44
CA ASP A 67 -22.93 4.51 -18.67
C ASP A 67 -21.53 4.97 -19.13
N ALA A 68 -20.46 4.49 -18.47
CA ALA A 68 -19.10 4.82 -18.86
C ALA A 68 -18.86 4.37 -20.31
N THR A 69 -18.32 5.28 -21.11
CA THR A 69 -17.92 5.00 -22.49
C THR A 69 -16.54 5.59 -22.76
N PRO A 70 -15.79 5.04 -23.75
CA PRO A 70 -14.48 5.58 -24.08
C PRO A 70 -14.52 7.06 -24.46
N GLY A 71 -13.53 7.81 -23.97
CA GLY A 71 -13.34 9.22 -24.32
C GLY A 71 -12.81 9.41 -25.75
N PRO A 72 -12.69 10.68 -26.21
CA PRO A 72 -12.23 10.99 -27.57
C PRO A 72 -10.86 10.40 -27.92
N ALA A 73 -9.93 10.35 -26.96
CA ALA A 73 -8.59 9.82 -27.17
C ALA A 73 -8.59 8.33 -27.55
N VAL A 74 -9.51 7.55 -26.98
CA VAL A 74 -9.65 6.12 -27.25
C VAL A 74 -10.45 5.92 -28.54
N LYS A 75 -11.57 6.62 -28.70
CA LYS A 75 -12.42 6.55 -29.90
C LYS A 75 -11.71 7.00 -31.19
N GLY A 76 -10.75 7.91 -31.07
CA GLY A 76 -9.97 8.41 -32.20
C GLY A 76 -8.70 7.62 -32.49
N SER A 77 -8.41 6.56 -31.74
CA SER A 77 -7.20 5.76 -31.93
C SER A 77 -7.40 4.71 -33.03
N GLU A 78 -6.44 4.59 -33.94
CA GLU A 78 -6.41 3.52 -34.96
C GLU A 78 -5.87 2.19 -34.40
N ARG A 79 -5.34 2.21 -33.18
CA ARG A 79 -4.79 1.05 -32.49
C ARG A 79 -5.42 0.92 -31.10
N PRO A 80 -5.49 -0.30 -30.53
CA PRO A 80 -5.86 -0.49 -29.14
C PRO A 80 -5.03 0.39 -28.19
N VAL A 81 -5.69 0.97 -27.20
CA VAL A 81 -5.07 1.80 -26.17
C VAL A 81 -4.75 0.95 -24.95
N LEU A 82 -3.47 0.91 -24.58
CA LEU A 82 -3.00 0.31 -23.33
C LEU A 82 -2.79 1.40 -22.28
N PHE A 83 -3.54 1.33 -21.18
CA PHE A 83 -3.29 2.12 -19.97
C PHE A 83 -2.64 1.24 -18.90
N VAL A 84 -1.43 1.59 -18.48
CA VAL A 84 -0.71 0.86 -17.42
C VAL A 84 -0.75 1.66 -16.12
N PHE A 85 -1.43 1.12 -15.11
CA PHE A 85 -1.46 1.68 -13.77
C PHE A 85 -0.49 0.96 -12.84
N VAL A 86 0.66 1.58 -12.60
CA VAL A 86 1.68 1.05 -11.68
C VAL A 86 1.36 1.46 -10.24
N LEU A 87 0.90 0.51 -9.44
CA LEU A 87 0.59 0.69 -8.04
C LEU A 87 1.82 0.38 -7.18
N GLY A 88 2.51 1.44 -6.75
CA GLY A 88 3.71 1.32 -5.91
C GLY A 88 3.42 0.92 -4.46
N GLU A 89 4.48 0.54 -3.74
CA GLU A 89 4.42 0.15 -2.33
C GLU A 89 5.52 0.85 -1.52
N SER A 90 5.14 1.47 -0.40
CA SER A 90 6.03 2.07 0.60
C SER A 90 7.05 3.13 0.11
N GLN A 91 6.94 3.60 -1.14
CA GLN A 91 7.78 4.66 -1.69
C GLN A 91 7.31 6.05 -1.22
N ARG A 92 8.24 6.98 -1.02
CA ARG A 92 7.96 8.34 -0.55
C ARG A 92 8.44 9.36 -1.57
N SER A 93 7.62 10.38 -1.84
CA SER A 93 7.98 11.52 -2.71
C SER A 93 9.30 12.17 -2.29
N ARG A 94 9.54 12.31 -0.97
CA ARG A 94 10.78 12.87 -0.39
C ARG A 94 12.02 11.97 -0.51
N SER A 95 11.95 10.89 -1.29
CA SER A 95 13.06 9.99 -1.58
C SER A 95 13.22 9.76 -3.09
N LEU A 96 12.59 10.58 -3.93
CA LEU A 96 12.66 10.50 -5.40
C LEU A 96 13.44 11.68 -5.97
N SER A 97 14.53 11.44 -6.72
CA SER A 97 15.30 12.55 -7.33
C SER A 97 14.49 13.39 -8.32
N ILE A 98 13.52 12.79 -9.03
CA ILE A 98 12.57 13.54 -9.88
C ILE A 98 11.68 14.51 -9.08
N ASN A 99 11.66 14.41 -7.75
CA ASN A 99 10.99 15.31 -6.82
C ASN A 99 12.00 16.09 -5.96
N ASP A 100 13.13 16.48 -6.55
CA ASP A 100 14.17 17.32 -5.94
C ASP A 100 14.92 16.65 -4.76
N TYR A 101 14.84 15.32 -4.64
CA TYR A 101 15.67 14.60 -3.66
C TYR A 101 17.15 14.65 -4.08
N PRO A 102 18.10 15.02 -3.20
CA PRO A 102 19.50 15.25 -3.57
C PRO A 102 20.26 14.00 -4.03
N ARG A 103 19.80 12.79 -3.67
CA ARG A 103 20.40 11.54 -4.15
C ARG A 103 19.66 11.07 -5.40
N LEU A 104 20.41 10.61 -6.41
CA LEU A 104 19.89 10.14 -7.70
C LEU A 104 19.20 8.77 -7.56
N THR A 105 18.01 8.74 -6.97
CA THR A 105 17.21 7.52 -6.73
C THR A 105 16.28 7.16 -7.87
N THR A 106 16.15 7.99 -8.90
CA THR A 106 15.31 7.72 -10.08
C THR A 106 16.03 8.09 -11.38
N PRO A 107 17.27 7.61 -11.62
CA PRO A 107 18.08 8.02 -12.76
C PRO A 107 17.37 7.79 -14.10
N ARG A 108 16.77 6.61 -14.28
CA ARG A 108 16.08 6.24 -15.52
C ARG A 108 14.83 7.07 -15.81
N LEU A 109 14.15 7.57 -14.78
CA LEU A 109 13.00 8.47 -14.98
C LEU A 109 13.46 9.89 -15.34
N ALA A 110 14.61 10.34 -14.81
CA ALA A 110 15.15 11.66 -15.11
C ALA A 110 15.56 11.80 -16.59
N GLU A 111 15.86 10.69 -17.27
CA GLU A 111 16.18 10.63 -18.70
C GLU A 111 14.94 10.63 -19.60
N ARG A 112 13.72 10.61 -19.03
CA ARG A 112 12.46 10.51 -19.78
C ARG A 112 11.66 11.81 -19.65
N ASN A 113 10.80 12.06 -20.64
CA ASN A 113 9.88 13.19 -20.62
C ASN A 113 8.65 12.89 -19.75
N VAL A 114 8.86 12.75 -18.43
CA VAL A 114 7.82 12.40 -17.45
C VAL A 114 7.27 13.62 -16.74
N ILE A 115 5.97 13.57 -16.42
CA ILE A 115 5.33 14.55 -15.53
C ILE A 115 5.41 13.98 -14.11
N SER A 116 6.02 14.75 -13.19
CA SER A 116 6.09 14.36 -11.78
C SER A 116 5.24 15.27 -10.88
N PHE A 117 4.39 14.64 -10.07
CA PHE A 117 3.57 15.32 -9.06
C PHE A 117 4.27 15.26 -7.69
N LYS A 118 4.83 16.38 -7.25
CA LYS A 118 5.62 16.48 -6.00
C LYS A 118 4.75 16.43 -4.74
N ASN A 119 3.53 16.97 -4.82
CA ASN A 119 2.62 17.20 -3.70
C ASN A 119 1.42 16.25 -3.72
N VAL A 120 1.67 14.94 -3.58
CA VAL A 120 0.64 13.91 -3.49
C VAL A 120 0.70 13.24 -2.12
N LEU A 121 -0.45 13.12 -1.47
CA LEU A 121 -0.59 12.46 -0.17
C LEU A 121 -1.43 11.19 -0.32
N SER A 122 -1.00 10.10 0.32
CA SER A 122 -1.74 8.85 0.32
C SER A 122 -3.06 8.99 1.06
N SER A 123 -4.03 8.16 0.67
CA SER A 123 -5.33 8.06 1.32
C SER A 123 -5.27 7.31 2.66
N GLY A 124 -4.22 6.51 2.90
CA GLY A 124 -3.94 5.76 4.13
C GLY A 124 -2.46 5.46 4.31
N THR A 125 -2.06 4.88 5.44
CA THR A 125 -0.64 4.58 5.76
C THR A 125 -0.28 3.10 5.66
N SER A 126 -1.25 2.24 5.33
CA SER A 126 -1.04 0.82 5.02
C SER A 126 -1.71 0.46 3.70
N THR A 127 -1.19 -0.58 3.03
CA THR A 127 -1.77 -1.14 1.80
C THR A 127 -3.25 -1.45 1.98
N ALA A 128 -3.63 -2.08 3.09
CA ALA A 128 -5.00 -2.47 3.40
C ALA A 128 -5.97 -1.28 3.60
N GLU A 129 -5.46 -0.10 3.94
CA GLU A 129 -6.27 1.12 4.07
C GLU A 129 -6.27 1.95 2.78
N ALA A 130 -5.12 2.05 2.11
CA ALA A 130 -4.94 2.92 0.95
C ALA A 130 -5.58 2.36 -0.32
N LEU A 131 -5.40 1.06 -0.60
CA LEU A 131 -5.86 0.43 -1.84
C LEU A 131 -7.36 0.62 -2.07
N PRO A 132 -8.25 0.22 -1.13
CA PRO A 132 -9.69 0.40 -1.33
C PRO A 132 -10.09 1.85 -1.61
N ARG A 133 -9.41 2.81 -0.98
CA ARG A 133 -9.68 4.23 -1.17
C ARG A 133 -9.25 4.74 -2.55
N ILE A 134 -8.09 4.30 -3.06
CA ILE A 134 -7.56 4.70 -4.37
C ILE A 134 -8.54 4.31 -5.49
N PHE A 135 -9.15 3.13 -5.39
CA PHE A 135 -10.07 2.60 -6.41
C PHE A 135 -11.52 2.99 -6.16
N SER A 136 -11.85 3.62 -5.03
CA SER A 136 -13.23 4.00 -4.72
C SER A 136 -13.63 5.32 -5.35
N LYS A 137 -14.94 5.51 -5.54
CA LYS A 137 -15.55 6.82 -5.86
C LYS A 137 -15.45 7.87 -4.73
N PHE A 138 -15.02 7.48 -3.53
CA PHE A 138 -15.10 8.32 -2.34
C PHE A 138 -13.83 9.14 -2.13
N SER A 139 -14.00 10.36 -1.61
CA SER A 139 -12.87 11.13 -1.09
C SER A 139 -12.27 10.47 0.16
N ARG A 140 -11.04 10.85 0.53
CA ARG A 140 -10.36 10.35 1.74
C ARG A 140 -11.22 10.46 3.01
N LYS A 141 -12.01 11.53 3.17
CA LYS A 141 -12.89 11.73 4.34
C LYS A 141 -14.21 10.97 4.23
N GLY A 142 -14.66 10.66 3.02
CA GLY A 142 -15.95 10.02 2.77
C GLY A 142 -15.90 8.50 2.73
N PHE A 143 -14.72 7.89 2.66
CA PHE A 143 -14.59 6.44 2.60
C PHE A 143 -14.73 5.79 3.99
N ASP A 144 -15.78 4.98 4.15
CA ASP A 144 -15.93 4.02 5.24
C ASP A 144 -15.64 2.62 4.71
N LYS A 145 -14.72 1.87 5.32
CA LYS A 145 -14.34 0.53 4.85
C LYS A 145 -15.53 -0.44 4.79
N ASN A 146 -16.50 -0.29 5.70
CA ASN A 146 -17.63 -1.22 5.78
C ASN A 146 -18.66 -1.00 4.68
N ASN A 147 -18.83 0.24 4.24
CA ASN A 147 -19.85 0.65 3.27
C ASN A 147 -19.25 1.00 1.91
N GLY A 148 -17.98 1.35 1.84
CA GLY A 148 -17.29 1.75 0.61
C GLY A 148 -17.02 0.57 -0.32
N MET A 149 -16.94 -0.64 0.24
CA MET A 149 -16.70 -1.87 -0.53
C MET A 149 -17.96 -2.44 -1.18
N VAL A 150 -19.16 -1.91 -0.88
CA VAL A 150 -20.38 -2.31 -1.60
C VAL A 150 -20.61 -1.51 -2.87
N PHE A 151 -19.70 -0.61 -3.25
CA PHE A 151 -19.78 0.11 -4.50
C PHE A 151 -18.79 -0.50 -5.48
N GLU A 152 -19.22 -0.63 -6.74
CA GLU A 152 -18.29 -0.88 -7.83
C GLU A 152 -17.16 0.14 -7.83
N ASN A 153 -15.96 -0.35 -8.13
CA ASN A 153 -14.73 0.41 -8.05
C ASN A 153 -14.25 0.87 -9.44
N LEU A 154 -13.12 1.58 -9.51
CA LEU A 154 -12.56 2.08 -10.75
C LEU A 154 -12.41 1.00 -11.83
N LEU A 155 -12.05 -0.23 -11.46
CA LEU A 155 -11.90 -1.34 -12.41
C LEU A 155 -13.23 -1.70 -13.08
N ASN A 156 -14.33 -1.71 -12.32
CA ASN A 156 -15.67 -1.92 -12.88
C ASN A 156 -16.05 -0.80 -13.85
N VAL A 157 -15.84 0.46 -13.47
CA VAL A 157 -16.14 1.62 -14.34
C VAL A 157 -15.35 1.54 -15.65
N VAL A 158 -14.08 1.16 -15.59
CA VAL A 158 -13.22 0.98 -16.77
C VAL A 158 -13.70 -0.20 -17.62
N SER A 159 -14.14 -1.28 -16.99
CA SER A 159 -14.75 -2.42 -17.69
C SER A 159 -16.08 -2.06 -18.36
N HIS A 160 -16.94 -1.25 -17.72
CA HIS A 160 -18.17 -0.73 -18.33
C HIS A 160 -17.89 0.10 -19.57
N ALA A 161 -16.76 0.83 -19.58
CA ALA A 161 -16.27 1.54 -20.74
C ALA A 161 -15.69 0.62 -21.85
N GLY A 162 -15.72 -0.71 -21.69
CA GLY A 162 -15.32 -1.67 -22.72
C GLY A 162 -13.84 -2.05 -22.69
N PHE A 163 -13.07 -1.64 -21.69
CA PHE A 163 -11.67 -2.06 -21.55
C PHE A 163 -11.58 -3.48 -21.00
N ARG A 164 -10.63 -4.27 -21.52
CA ARG A 164 -10.12 -5.45 -20.83
C ARG A 164 -9.36 -4.98 -19.59
N VAL A 165 -9.67 -5.54 -18.42
CA VAL A 165 -8.98 -5.21 -17.16
C VAL A 165 -8.12 -6.38 -16.74
N VAL A 166 -6.83 -6.12 -16.53
CA VAL A 166 -5.84 -7.13 -16.08
C VAL A 166 -5.14 -6.62 -14.81
N TRP A 167 -5.05 -7.46 -13.78
CA TRP A 167 -4.33 -7.17 -12.55
C TRP A 167 -3.17 -8.15 -12.35
N ARG A 168 -1.94 -7.64 -12.32
CA ARG A 168 -0.75 -8.42 -11.96
C ARG A 168 -0.24 -8.02 -10.59
N ASP A 169 -0.13 -8.98 -9.68
CA ASP A 169 0.21 -8.76 -8.27
C ASP A 169 1.54 -9.41 -7.89
N ASN A 170 2.51 -8.59 -7.45
CA ASN A 170 3.74 -9.04 -6.79
C ASN A 170 3.76 -8.68 -5.29
N ASN A 171 2.64 -8.19 -4.76
CA ASN A 171 2.51 -7.76 -3.37
C ASN A 171 1.76 -8.85 -2.57
N SER A 172 0.76 -8.46 -1.80
CA SER A 172 -0.03 -9.27 -0.87
C SER A 172 -1.47 -9.45 -1.36
N GLY A 173 -1.71 -9.25 -2.66
CA GLY A 173 -3.02 -9.29 -3.31
C GLY A 173 -3.76 -7.94 -3.35
N CYS A 174 -4.81 -7.91 -4.16
CA CYS A 174 -5.63 -6.74 -4.47
C CYS A 174 -6.72 -6.39 -3.43
N LYS A 175 -6.79 -7.12 -2.30
CA LYS A 175 -7.77 -6.90 -1.22
C LYS A 175 -9.24 -6.95 -1.67
N GLY A 176 -9.55 -7.80 -2.64
CA GLY A 176 -10.89 -8.00 -3.21
C GLY A 176 -11.27 -7.03 -4.33
N LEU A 177 -10.42 -6.04 -4.65
CA LEU A 177 -10.71 -5.05 -5.69
C LEU A 177 -10.69 -5.63 -7.11
N CYS A 178 -9.88 -6.68 -7.31
CA CYS A 178 -9.69 -7.34 -8.60
C CYS A 178 -10.60 -8.57 -8.80
N ASP A 179 -11.51 -8.84 -7.86
CA ASP A 179 -12.41 -9.99 -7.97
C ASP A 179 -13.32 -9.82 -9.19
N GLY A 180 -13.41 -10.86 -10.02
CA GLY A 180 -14.15 -10.81 -11.30
C GLY A 180 -13.33 -10.34 -12.52
N PHE A 181 -12.08 -9.93 -12.34
CA PHE A 181 -11.18 -9.53 -13.43
C PHE A 181 -10.02 -10.53 -13.62
N GLU A 182 -9.40 -10.49 -14.80
CA GLU A 182 -8.20 -11.27 -15.09
C GLU A 182 -7.08 -10.89 -14.11
N THR A 183 -6.66 -11.85 -13.29
CA THR A 183 -5.72 -11.59 -12.19
C THR A 183 -4.62 -12.64 -12.16
N GLU A 184 -3.37 -12.17 -12.18
CA GLU A 184 -2.17 -13.00 -12.02
C GLU A 184 -1.50 -12.70 -10.69
N ARG A 185 -1.23 -13.74 -9.89
CA ARG A 185 -0.47 -13.64 -8.65
C ARG A 185 0.94 -14.14 -8.89
N LEU A 186 1.85 -13.20 -9.09
CA LEU A 186 3.23 -13.46 -9.50
C LEU A 186 4.21 -13.46 -8.30
N ASN A 187 3.75 -13.07 -7.11
CA ASN A 187 4.51 -13.08 -5.86
C ASN A 187 4.97 -14.47 -5.37
N ARG A 188 4.48 -15.55 -6.01
CA ARG A 188 4.83 -16.95 -5.72
C ARG A 188 5.21 -17.71 -7.00
N SER A 189 5.66 -17.00 -8.03
CA SER A 189 6.19 -17.64 -9.23
C SER A 189 7.44 -18.46 -8.88
N ASP A 190 7.62 -19.57 -9.58
CA ASP A 190 8.81 -20.42 -9.49
C ASP A 190 9.91 -19.98 -10.50
N ASP A 191 9.73 -18.84 -11.20
CA ASP A 191 10.72 -18.32 -12.14
C ASP A 191 12.01 -17.93 -11.42
N PRO A 192 13.13 -18.67 -11.64
CA PRO A 192 14.37 -18.46 -10.91
C PRO A 192 15.09 -17.17 -11.33
N ASN A 193 14.68 -16.49 -12.39
CA ASN A 193 15.28 -15.21 -12.80
C ASN A 193 14.80 -14.05 -11.94
N PHE A 194 13.61 -14.17 -11.34
CA PHE A 194 12.98 -13.09 -10.59
C PHE A 194 12.67 -13.47 -9.15
N CYS A 195 12.52 -14.75 -8.84
CA CYS A 195 12.05 -15.24 -7.55
C CYS A 195 13.12 -16.06 -6.83
N HIS A 196 13.46 -15.64 -5.62
CA HIS A 196 14.45 -16.28 -4.76
C HIS A 196 13.93 -16.31 -3.31
N ASP A 197 14.03 -17.46 -2.64
CA ASP A 197 13.66 -17.62 -1.22
C ASP A 197 12.26 -17.08 -0.88
N GLY A 198 11.27 -17.41 -1.72
CA GLY A 198 9.89 -16.95 -1.58
C GLY A 198 9.70 -15.43 -1.74
N ASN A 199 10.66 -14.74 -2.36
CA ASN A 199 10.60 -13.33 -2.68
C ASN A 199 10.82 -13.11 -4.17
N CYS A 200 9.86 -12.47 -4.82
CA CYS A 200 9.97 -12.08 -6.21
C CYS A 200 10.29 -10.59 -6.34
N TYR A 201 11.19 -10.32 -7.25
CA TYR A 201 11.48 -9.02 -7.81
C TYR A 201 10.34 -8.50 -8.69
N ASP A 202 10.10 -7.18 -8.70
CA ASP A 202 8.94 -6.60 -9.41
C ASP A 202 8.96 -6.79 -10.93
N GLU A 203 10.11 -7.07 -11.53
CA GLU A 203 10.26 -7.39 -12.95
C GLU A 203 9.51 -8.66 -13.37
N ILE A 204 9.14 -9.53 -12.42
CA ILE A 204 8.23 -10.65 -12.72
C ILE A 204 6.92 -10.16 -13.33
N LEU A 205 6.46 -8.96 -12.96
CA LEU A 205 5.23 -8.36 -13.49
C LEU A 205 5.29 -8.09 -14.99
N LEU A 206 6.51 -8.00 -15.55
CA LEU A 206 6.76 -7.78 -16.98
C LEU A 206 6.89 -9.10 -17.76
N ASN A 207 7.01 -10.24 -17.06
CA ASN A 207 7.07 -11.54 -17.72
C ASN A 207 5.74 -11.80 -18.47
N GLY A 208 5.81 -12.11 -19.76
CA GLY A 208 4.62 -12.29 -20.60
C GLY A 208 3.84 -11.01 -20.87
N LEU A 209 4.42 -9.82 -20.67
CA LEU A 209 3.74 -8.56 -20.96
C LEU A 209 3.46 -8.37 -22.46
N ASP A 210 4.30 -8.91 -23.33
CA ASP A 210 4.14 -8.84 -24.79
C ASP A 210 2.79 -9.40 -25.26
N GLU A 211 2.27 -10.45 -24.60
CA GLU A 211 0.97 -11.04 -24.92
C GLU A 211 -0.20 -10.10 -24.58
N ILE A 212 -0.06 -9.32 -23.49
CA ILE A 212 -1.06 -8.30 -23.12
C ILE A 212 -0.99 -7.13 -24.10
N VAL A 213 0.21 -6.70 -24.47
CA VAL A 213 0.45 -5.57 -25.40
C VAL A 213 -0.01 -5.91 -26.81
N ALA A 214 0.12 -7.16 -27.24
CA ALA A 214 -0.28 -7.62 -28.57
C ALA A 214 -1.80 -7.83 -28.72
N ALA A 215 -2.57 -7.71 -27.64
CA ALA A 215 -4.01 -7.93 -27.68
C ALA A 215 -4.71 -6.81 -28.48
N ASP A 216 -5.60 -7.20 -29.39
CA ASP A 216 -6.39 -6.27 -30.21
C ASP A 216 -7.61 -5.72 -29.46
N VAL A 217 -7.37 -5.21 -28.25
CA VAL A 217 -8.42 -4.67 -27.36
C VAL A 217 -7.84 -3.62 -26.42
N ASP A 218 -8.60 -2.54 -26.21
CA ASP A 218 -8.26 -1.52 -25.22
C ASP A 218 -8.10 -2.17 -23.84
N THR A 219 -6.96 -1.95 -23.20
CA THR A 219 -6.58 -2.68 -21.99
C THR A 219 -6.17 -1.74 -20.87
N PHE A 220 -6.71 -1.98 -19.68
CA PHE A 220 -6.31 -1.35 -18.43
C PHE A 220 -5.55 -2.36 -17.59
N LEU A 221 -4.22 -2.22 -17.55
CA LEU A 221 -3.31 -3.12 -16.85
C LEU A 221 -2.86 -2.51 -15.52
N VAL A 222 -3.17 -3.17 -14.42
CA VAL A 222 -2.63 -2.82 -13.10
C VAL A 222 -1.41 -3.67 -12.79
N LEU A 223 -0.30 -3.01 -12.46
CA LEU A 223 0.93 -3.64 -11.96
C LEU A 223 1.10 -3.27 -10.48
N HIS A 224 0.79 -4.21 -9.58
CA HIS A 224 0.89 -3.98 -8.13
C HIS A 224 2.24 -4.47 -7.59
N LEU A 225 3.09 -3.48 -7.30
CA LEU A 225 4.49 -3.69 -6.92
C LEU A 225 4.63 -4.13 -5.46
N LYS A 226 5.69 -4.89 -5.18
CA LYS A 226 6.23 -5.07 -3.83
C LYS A 226 7.03 -3.84 -3.38
N GLY A 227 7.64 -3.13 -4.33
CA GLY A 227 8.28 -1.84 -4.12
C GLY A 227 9.27 -1.83 -2.96
N SER A 228 9.21 -0.76 -2.14
CA SER A 228 10.11 -0.55 -1.00
C SER A 228 9.53 -1.13 0.30
N HIS A 229 8.76 -2.22 0.24
CA HIS A 229 8.16 -2.84 1.42
C HIS A 229 9.24 -3.42 2.35
N GLY A 230 9.24 -2.97 3.61
CA GLY A 230 10.15 -3.42 4.65
C GLY A 230 9.67 -4.68 5.40
N PRO A 231 10.32 -5.03 6.53
CA PRO A 231 11.53 -4.42 7.06
C PRO A 231 12.80 -4.84 6.28
N ALA A 232 12.80 -5.99 5.60
CA ALA A 232 13.95 -6.45 4.81
C ALA A 232 14.00 -5.79 3.43
N TYR A 233 14.46 -4.53 3.32
CA TYR A 233 14.52 -3.82 2.03
C TYR A 233 15.57 -4.42 1.09
N PHE A 234 16.67 -4.97 1.61
CA PHE A 234 17.71 -5.65 0.82
C PHE A 234 17.20 -6.83 -0.02
N ARG A 235 15.99 -7.34 0.27
CA ARG A 235 15.32 -8.39 -0.51
C ARG A 235 14.42 -7.84 -1.62
N ARG A 236 14.42 -6.53 -1.89
CA ARG A 236 13.59 -5.89 -2.93
C ARG A 236 14.32 -5.70 -4.25
N TYR A 237 15.64 -5.85 -4.25
CA TYR A 237 16.48 -5.53 -5.40
C TYR A 237 17.63 -6.53 -5.57
N PRO A 238 18.09 -6.79 -6.80
CA PRO A 238 19.26 -7.62 -7.05
C PRO A 238 20.56 -6.80 -6.84
N PRO A 239 21.73 -7.46 -6.74
CA PRO A 239 22.99 -6.79 -6.44
C PRO A 239 23.34 -5.59 -7.33
N ALA A 240 22.87 -5.58 -8.59
CA ALA A 240 23.06 -4.47 -9.53
C ALA A 240 22.42 -3.14 -9.08
N PHE A 241 21.44 -3.17 -8.18
CA PHE A 241 20.77 -1.99 -7.64
C PHE A 241 21.19 -1.68 -6.19
N ASP A 242 22.22 -2.35 -5.68
CA ASP A 242 22.86 -2.04 -4.39
C ASP A 242 23.76 -0.80 -4.50
N VAL A 243 23.15 0.35 -4.80
CA VAL A 243 23.85 1.58 -5.19
C VAL A 243 24.29 2.40 -3.97
N PHE A 244 23.45 2.50 -2.94
CA PHE A 244 23.75 3.28 -1.74
C PHE A 244 24.31 2.38 -0.64
N ARG A 245 25.53 2.68 -0.16
CA ARG A 245 26.26 1.86 0.80
C ARG A 245 26.81 2.67 1.98
N PRO A 246 27.00 2.06 3.16
CA PRO A 246 26.60 0.68 3.52
C PRO A 246 25.08 0.52 3.58
N ALA A 247 24.55 -0.66 3.23
CA ALA A 247 23.12 -0.98 3.27
C ALA A 247 22.82 -1.94 4.42
N CYS A 248 21.64 -1.81 5.04
CA CYS A 248 21.16 -2.72 6.08
C CYS A 248 20.86 -4.10 5.47
N SER A 249 21.57 -5.14 5.90
CA SER A 249 21.33 -6.53 5.46
C SER A 249 20.58 -7.36 6.51
N ASN A 250 19.94 -6.72 7.49
CA ASN A 250 19.27 -7.37 8.60
C ASN A 250 17.76 -7.06 8.58
N PRO A 251 16.87 -8.08 8.65
CA PRO A 251 15.44 -7.83 8.80
C PRO A 251 15.07 -7.12 10.12
N ASP A 252 15.90 -7.24 11.16
CA ASP A 252 15.77 -6.44 12.37
C ASP A 252 16.45 -5.08 12.17
N LEU A 253 15.65 -4.07 11.82
CA LEU A 253 16.12 -2.72 11.58
C LEU A 253 16.77 -2.08 12.81
N SER A 254 16.50 -2.57 14.02
CA SER A 254 17.13 -2.03 15.24
C SER A 254 18.62 -2.35 15.34
N ALA A 255 19.08 -3.37 14.60
CA ALA A 255 20.48 -3.75 14.50
C ALA A 255 21.26 -2.93 13.44
N CYS A 256 20.59 -2.05 12.70
CA CYS A 256 21.20 -1.21 11.66
C CYS A 256 21.18 0.27 12.06
N THR A 257 22.14 1.03 11.55
CA THR A 257 22.14 2.48 11.67
C THR A 257 21.05 3.12 10.79
N ASN A 258 20.58 4.31 11.16
CA ASN A 258 19.62 5.07 10.34
C ASN A 258 20.13 5.30 8.91
N GLU A 259 21.45 5.44 8.74
CA GLU A 259 22.06 5.59 7.42
C GLU A 259 21.98 4.30 6.60
N GLU A 260 22.31 3.15 7.17
CA GLU A 260 22.19 1.84 6.51
C GLU A 260 20.74 1.54 6.08
N ILE A 261 19.77 1.85 6.95
CA ILE A 261 18.35 1.67 6.65
C ILE A 261 17.92 2.60 5.51
N ARG A 262 18.35 3.87 5.54
CA ARG A 262 18.05 4.84 4.48
C ARG A 262 18.64 4.37 3.15
N ASN A 263 19.91 3.96 3.16
CA ASN A 263 20.63 3.49 1.98
C ASN A 263 19.94 2.25 1.37
N ASP A 264 19.64 1.24 2.19
CA ASP A 264 18.94 0.01 1.76
C ASP A 264 17.57 0.32 1.13
N ARG A 265 16.79 1.18 1.80
CA ARG A 265 15.49 1.62 1.29
C ARG A 265 15.60 2.39 -0.04
N GLU A 266 16.58 3.27 -0.18
CA GLU A 266 16.78 4.06 -1.41
C GLU A 266 17.24 3.18 -2.57
N SER A 267 18.10 2.19 -2.31
CA SER A 267 18.49 1.16 -3.27
C SER A 267 17.26 0.37 -3.75
N ALA A 268 16.39 -0.05 -2.84
CA ALA A 268 15.10 -0.68 -3.17
C ALA A 268 14.20 0.21 -4.05
N GLY A 269 14.14 1.51 -3.75
CA GLY A 269 13.35 2.47 -4.52
C GLY A 269 13.90 2.81 -5.90
N THR A 270 15.18 2.55 -6.17
CA THR A 270 15.87 2.91 -7.43
C THR A 270 15.46 2.01 -8.60
N ARG A 271 14.84 0.88 -8.30
CA ARG A 271 14.37 -0.11 -9.25
C ARG A 271 13.01 0.19 -9.86
N LEU A 272 12.38 1.29 -9.50
CA LEU A 272 11.17 1.70 -10.19
C LEU A 272 11.53 2.05 -11.64
N PHE A 273 10.93 1.34 -12.61
CA PHE A 273 10.92 1.64 -14.05
C PHE A 273 12.10 1.25 -14.98
N PRO A 274 13.02 0.30 -14.68
CA PRO A 274 14.12 0.03 -15.59
C PRO A 274 13.73 -0.62 -16.92
N SER A 275 12.58 -1.30 -16.99
CA SER A 275 12.27 -2.19 -18.12
C SER A 275 10.87 -2.04 -18.71
N CYS A 276 10.03 -1.11 -18.24
CA CYS A 276 8.66 -0.98 -18.78
C CYS A 276 8.57 -0.30 -20.15
N PHE A 277 9.66 0.34 -20.63
CA PHE A 277 9.65 1.19 -21.83
C PHE A 277 10.96 1.11 -22.64
N GLY A 278 11.58 -0.08 -22.65
CA GLY A 278 12.76 -0.40 -23.46
C GLY A 278 12.37 -1.18 -24.69
#